data_AF-A0A852CD57-F1
#
_entry.id   AF-A0A852CD57-F1
#
_cell.length_a   1.000
_cell.length_b   1.000
_cell.length_c   1.000
_cell.angle_alpha   90.00
_cell.angle_beta   90.00
_cell.angle_gamma   90.00
#
_symmetry.space_group_name_H-M   'P 1'
#
loop_
_entity.id
_entity.type
_entity.pdbx_description
1 polymer ?
#
loop_
_entity_poly.entity_id
_entity_poly.type
_entity_poly.pdbx_seq_one_letter_code
_entity_poly.pdbx_strand_id
1 'polypeptide(L)'
;CSAPSLCCRTIYRVAYRQTYRQLPQSMASCCPGWSRADNHALSCNRALCWMPCQNGGSCTFPGRCACPPGWTGRACQTDVDECAGQSHGCDQLCINTAGSYHCACQDGFSLAADHKVCQPLVPVPEPETFNQAGPHSEMKEEMKDLKSRVEALEQKLQLVLAPFHDLMPSAPEDVGTDPISRLSHSLQQLDRIDSLSEQISFLEERLETCKCLEKK
;
A
#
# COMPACT_ATOMS: atom_id res chain seq x y z
N CYS A 1 33.77 5.88 -6.26
CA CYS A 1 32.37 6.24 -5.99
C CYS A 1 32.08 7.61 -6.60
N SER A 2 30.86 7.80 -7.12
CA SER A 2 30.30 9.03 -7.73
C SER A 2 30.32 9.15 -9.27
N ALA A 3 29.61 8.25 -9.98
CA ALA A 3 28.93 8.51 -11.26
C ALA A 3 28.12 7.26 -11.68
N PRO A 4 26.82 7.36 -12.04
CA PRO A 4 26.04 6.20 -12.45
C PRO A 4 26.14 6.00 -13.97
N SER A 5 26.14 4.75 -14.44
CA SER A 5 25.72 4.32 -15.79
C SER A 5 26.76 4.02 -16.88
N LEU A 6 28.06 3.98 -16.58
CA LEU A 6 29.07 3.50 -17.54
C LEU A 6 29.88 2.34 -16.94
N CYS A 7 29.86 1.18 -17.59
CA CYS A 7 30.71 0.05 -17.28
C CYS A 7 31.79 -0.06 -18.37
N CYS A 8 33.04 0.27 -18.02
CA CYS A 8 34.16 0.11 -18.94
C CYS A 8 34.61 -1.35 -18.95
N ARG A 9 34.65 -1.97 -20.14
CA ARG A 9 35.20 -3.31 -20.33
C ARG A 9 36.59 -3.18 -20.97
N THR A 10 37.64 -3.54 -20.25
CA THR A 10 39.02 -3.52 -20.76
C THR A 10 39.22 -4.71 -21.69
N ILE A 11 39.40 -4.46 -22.99
CA ILE A 11 39.79 -5.50 -23.96
C ILE A 11 41.29 -5.32 -24.26
N TYR A 12 42.13 -6.23 -23.78
CA TYR A 12 43.54 -6.25 -24.17
C TYR A 12 43.67 -6.81 -25.58
N ARG A 13 44.13 -5.98 -26.53
CA ARG A 13 44.61 -6.45 -27.84
C ARG A 13 46.11 -6.22 -27.94
N VAL A 14 46.86 -7.32 -27.96
CA VAL A 14 48.30 -7.30 -28.24
C VAL A 14 48.47 -7.04 -29.75
N ALA A 15 49.12 -5.94 -30.13
CA ALA A 15 49.54 -5.71 -31.51
C ALA A 15 50.86 -4.92 -31.50
N TYR A 16 51.86 -5.41 -32.24
CA TYR A 16 53.16 -4.77 -32.37
C TYR A 16 53.26 -3.88 -33.61
N ARG A 17 54.15 -2.88 -33.47
CA ARG A 17 54.66 -1.84 -34.38
C ARG A 17 53.76 -0.66 -34.76
N GLN A 18 54.36 0.52 -34.55
CA GLN A 18 53.82 1.86 -34.64
C GLN A 18 53.57 2.28 -36.10
N THR A 19 52.31 2.35 -36.47
CA THR A 19 51.78 3.30 -37.45
C THR A 19 50.63 3.98 -36.73
N TYR A 20 50.64 5.32 -36.66
CA TYR A 20 49.68 6.19 -35.95
C TYR A 20 48.39 5.47 -35.59
N ARG A 21 48.35 4.93 -34.37
CA ARG A 21 47.22 4.14 -33.89
C ARG A 21 46.11 5.16 -33.64
N GLN A 22 45.20 5.32 -34.60
CA GLN A 22 43.86 5.82 -34.30
C GLN A 22 43.43 5.07 -33.04
N LEU A 23 43.36 5.77 -31.90
CA LEU A 23 42.88 5.16 -30.68
C LEU A 23 41.52 4.57 -31.07
N PRO A 24 41.27 3.27 -30.86
CA PRO A 24 39.95 2.75 -31.10
C PRO A 24 39.07 3.56 -30.16
N GLN A 25 38.14 4.35 -30.71
CA GLN A 25 37.13 5.03 -29.91
C GLN A 25 36.61 3.98 -28.96
N SER A 26 36.79 4.20 -27.66
CA SER A 26 36.28 3.30 -26.65
C SER A 26 34.80 3.13 -26.96
N MET A 27 34.40 1.98 -27.49
CA MET A 27 33.00 1.65 -27.67
C MET A 27 32.44 1.40 -26.28
N ALA A 28 32.14 2.50 -25.58
CA ALA A 28 31.45 2.45 -24.30
C ALA A 28 30.06 1.87 -24.56
N SER A 29 29.88 0.61 -24.16
CA SER A 29 28.60 -0.08 -24.17
C SER A 29 27.83 0.27 -22.90
N CYS A 30 26.51 0.34 -23.01
CA CYS A 30 25.66 0.48 -21.84
C CYS A 30 25.78 -0.72 -20.91
N CYS A 31 25.63 -0.49 -19.61
CA CYS A 31 25.48 -1.56 -18.63
C CYS A 31 24.26 -2.44 -18.98
N PRO A 32 24.25 -3.73 -18.58
CA PRO A 32 23.08 -4.59 -18.74
C PRO A 32 21.81 -3.92 -18.21
N GLY A 33 20.74 -3.96 -19.02
CA GLY A 33 19.46 -3.34 -18.68
C GLY A 33 19.36 -1.85 -18.99
N TRP A 34 20.39 -1.23 -19.56
CA TRP A 34 20.37 0.17 -19.99
C TRP A 34 20.62 0.29 -21.50
N SER A 35 20.02 1.32 -22.08
CA SER A 35 20.16 1.69 -23.49
C SER A 35 20.39 3.19 -23.62
N ARG A 36 20.91 3.59 -24.77
CA ARG A 36 20.97 5.01 -25.15
C ARG A 36 19.57 5.47 -25.53
N ALA A 37 19.23 6.72 -25.22
CA ALA A 37 17.94 7.30 -25.61
C ALA A 37 17.79 7.36 -27.15
N ASP A 38 18.88 7.63 -27.85
CA ASP A 38 19.00 7.63 -29.31
C ASP A 38 20.43 7.20 -29.74
N ASN A 39 20.66 7.09 -31.05
CA ASN A 39 21.95 6.61 -31.58
C ASN A 39 23.12 7.59 -31.40
N HIS A 40 22.85 8.87 -31.15
CA HIS A 40 23.85 9.93 -30.99
C HIS A 40 24.15 10.21 -29.50
N ALA A 41 23.30 9.74 -28.60
CA ALA A 41 23.45 9.92 -27.17
C ALA A 41 24.70 9.19 -26.65
N LEU A 42 25.58 9.95 -26.00
CA LEU A 42 26.78 9.40 -25.34
C LEU A 42 26.44 8.74 -23.99
N SER A 43 25.27 9.03 -23.42
CA SER A 43 24.83 8.52 -22.11
C SER A 43 23.81 7.38 -22.22
N CYS A 44 23.95 6.40 -21.33
CA CYS A 44 23.04 5.26 -21.20
C CYS A 44 22.01 5.52 -20.08
N ASN A 45 20.97 6.29 -20.38
CA ASN A 45 19.97 6.75 -19.42
C ASN A 45 18.57 6.13 -19.63
N ARG A 46 18.38 5.30 -20.65
CA ARG A 46 17.08 4.63 -20.90
C ARG A 46 17.08 3.21 -20.31
N ALA A 47 16.28 2.99 -19.28
CA ALA A 47 16.10 1.67 -18.70
C ALA A 47 15.36 0.71 -19.64
N LEU A 48 15.80 -0.54 -19.68
CA LEU A 48 15.18 -1.63 -20.44
C LEU A 48 14.44 -2.58 -19.49
N CYS A 49 13.17 -2.81 -19.74
CA CYS A 49 12.41 -3.87 -19.08
C CYS A 49 12.38 -5.11 -19.97
N TRP A 50 12.74 -6.28 -19.42
CA TRP A 50 12.62 -7.56 -20.14
C TRP A 50 11.17 -7.89 -20.50
N MET A 51 10.24 -7.55 -19.61
CA MET A 51 8.81 -7.55 -19.90
C MET A 51 8.38 -6.10 -20.15
N PRO A 52 7.74 -5.79 -21.28
CA PRO A 52 7.28 -4.43 -21.54
C PRO A 52 6.23 -4.02 -20.51
N CYS A 53 6.34 -2.79 -20.00
CA CYS A 53 5.32 -2.22 -19.13
C CYS A 53 4.01 -2.07 -19.92
N GLN A 54 2.91 -2.55 -19.35
CA GLN A 54 1.57 -2.47 -19.91
C GLN A 54 0.85 -1.21 -19.43
N ASN A 55 -0.32 -0.93 -20.01
CA ASN A 55 -1.25 0.13 -19.57
C ASN A 55 -0.62 1.52 -19.41
N GLY A 56 0.37 1.86 -20.25
CA GLY A 56 1.05 3.16 -20.21
C GLY A 56 2.17 3.28 -19.17
N GLY A 57 2.57 2.17 -18.52
CA GLY A 57 3.70 2.15 -17.60
C GLY A 57 5.04 2.50 -18.26
N SER A 58 5.99 3.00 -17.46
CA SER A 58 7.31 3.43 -17.92
C SER A 58 8.43 2.68 -17.21
N CYS A 59 9.46 2.28 -17.94
CA CYS A 59 10.66 1.66 -17.37
C CYS A 59 11.51 2.71 -16.65
N THR A 60 11.51 2.69 -15.31
CA THR A 60 12.32 3.61 -14.51
C THR A 60 13.66 3.00 -14.09
N PHE A 61 13.73 1.67 -14.07
CA PHE A 61 14.95 0.93 -13.75
C PHE A 61 14.95 -0.40 -14.53
N PRO A 62 16.12 -1.01 -14.83
CA PRO A 62 16.19 -2.33 -15.44
C PRO A 62 15.21 -3.34 -14.83
N GLY A 63 14.26 -3.82 -15.64
CA GLY A 63 13.25 -4.79 -15.21
C GLY A 63 12.18 -4.27 -14.23
N ARG A 64 12.12 -2.96 -13.94
CA ARG A 64 11.13 -2.34 -13.05
C ARG A 64 10.31 -1.29 -13.80
N CYS A 65 9.00 -1.51 -13.81
CA CYS A 65 8.03 -0.54 -14.30
C CYS A 65 7.57 0.40 -13.19
N ALA A 66 7.42 1.68 -13.52
CA ALA A 66 6.55 2.58 -12.79
C ALA A 66 5.18 2.57 -13.47
N CYS A 67 4.15 2.27 -12.69
CA CYS A 67 2.79 2.15 -13.18
C CYS A 67 2.04 3.48 -13.06
N PRO A 68 1.14 3.79 -14.01
CA PRO A 68 0.23 4.89 -13.85
C PRO A 68 -0.76 4.61 -12.71
N PRO A 69 -1.46 5.64 -12.20
CA PRO A 69 -2.55 5.46 -11.25
C PRO A 69 -3.58 4.43 -11.74
N GLY A 70 -4.15 3.66 -10.82
CA GLY A 70 -5.10 2.58 -11.14
C GLY A 70 -4.46 1.26 -11.60
N TRP A 71 -3.12 1.18 -11.71
CA TRP A 71 -2.44 -0.05 -12.14
C TRP A 71 -1.33 -0.47 -11.17
N THR A 72 -1.15 -1.79 -11.05
CA THR A 72 -0.14 -2.43 -10.19
C THR A 72 0.47 -3.67 -10.84
N GLY A 73 1.43 -4.28 -10.15
CA GLY A 73 2.19 -5.45 -10.62
C GLY A 73 3.50 -5.08 -11.31
N ARG A 74 4.37 -6.08 -11.52
CA ARG A 74 5.73 -5.89 -12.06
C ARG A 74 5.76 -5.22 -13.43
N ALA A 75 4.77 -5.49 -14.27
CA ALA A 75 4.62 -4.94 -15.61
C ALA A 75 3.37 -4.07 -15.76
N CYS A 76 2.79 -3.58 -14.65
CA CYS A 76 1.55 -2.78 -14.66
C CYS A 76 0.35 -3.50 -15.28
N GLN A 77 0.33 -4.81 -15.18
CA GLN A 77 -0.67 -5.67 -15.82
C GLN A 77 -1.94 -5.88 -14.99
N THR A 78 -1.90 -5.49 -13.72
CA THR A 78 -3.00 -5.74 -12.77
C THR A 78 -3.70 -4.43 -12.49
N ASP A 79 -5.01 -4.42 -12.70
CA ASP A 79 -5.88 -3.32 -12.32
C ASP A 79 -5.97 -3.20 -10.80
N VAL A 80 -6.00 -1.99 -10.28
CA VAL A 80 -6.23 -1.73 -8.85
C VAL A 80 -7.72 -1.52 -8.66
N ASP A 81 -8.38 -2.42 -7.92
CA ASP A 81 -9.79 -2.24 -7.60
C ASP A 81 -9.95 -1.26 -6.43
N GLU A 82 -10.22 0.00 -6.73
CA GLU A 82 -10.43 1.02 -5.69
C GLU A 82 -11.75 0.83 -4.93
N CYS A 83 -12.70 0.07 -5.47
CA CYS A 83 -13.98 -0.24 -4.85
C CYS A 83 -13.90 -1.40 -3.85
N ALA A 84 -12.85 -2.22 -3.89
CA ALA A 84 -12.66 -3.33 -2.96
C ALA A 84 -12.44 -2.86 -1.49
N GLY A 85 -12.05 -1.60 -1.30
CA GLY A 85 -11.90 -0.99 0.02
C GLY A 85 -13.22 -0.42 0.58
N GLN A 86 -13.36 -0.41 1.91
CA GLN A 86 -14.52 0.21 2.58
C GLN A 86 -14.58 1.74 2.44
N SER A 87 -13.49 2.38 2.00
CA SER A 87 -13.36 3.84 1.90
C SER A 87 -13.04 4.27 0.47
N HIS A 88 -13.86 3.84 -0.50
CA HIS A 88 -13.72 4.20 -1.92
C HIS A 88 -14.12 5.65 -2.24
N GLY A 89 -14.69 6.39 -1.28
CA GLY A 89 -14.97 7.82 -1.42
C GLY A 89 -16.17 8.18 -2.31
N CYS A 90 -17.03 7.21 -2.63
CA CYS A 90 -18.35 7.43 -3.22
C CYS A 90 -19.42 7.46 -2.13
N ASP A 91 -20.46 8.26 -2.31
CA ASP A 91 -21.56 8.37 -1.35
C ASP A 91 -22.42 7.10 -1.31
N GLN A 92 -22.67 6.47 -2.46
CA GLN A 92 -23.52 5.28 -2.56
C GLN A 92 -22.82 4.08 -3.22
N LEU A 93 -22.79 4.03 -4.56
CA LEU A 93 -22.24 2.90 -5.31
C LEU A 93 -20.87 3.25 -5.87
N CYS A 94 -19.96 2.29 -5.86
CA CYS A 94 -18.65 2.36 -6.51
C CYS A 94 -18.60 1.32 -7.63
N ILE A 95 -18.18 1.74 -8.82
CA ILE A 95 -18.03 0.87 -9.99
C ILE A 95 -16.57 0.92 -10.42
N ASN A 96 -15.86 -0.20 -10.24
CA ASN A 96 -14.49 -0.35 -10.68
C ASN A 96 -14.41 -0.46 -12.21
N THR A 97 -13.41 0.17 -12.81
CA THR A 97 -13.14 0.14 -14.25
C THR A 97 -11.64 -0.05 -14.48
N ALA A 98 -11.22 -0.48 -15.67
CA ALA A 98 -9.80 -0.69 -15.92
C ALA A 98 -9.00 0.64 -15.84
N GLY A 99 -8.15 0.76 -14.82
CA GLY A 99 -7.28 1.91 -14.53
C GLY A 99 -7.95 3.05 -13.77
N SER A 100 -9.18 2.90 -13.30
CA SER A 100 -9.92 3.93 -12.56
C SER A 100 -11.21 3.36 -11.94
N TYR A 101 -11.91 4.15 -11.14
CA TYR A 101 -13.28 3.86 -10.74
C TYR A 101 -14.17 5.08 -10.96
N HIS A 102 -15.48 4.89 -10.87
CA HIS A 102 -16.44 5.99 -10.80
C HIS A 102 -17.58 5.67 -9.84
N CYS A 103 -18.18 6.73 -9.31
CA CYS A 103 -19.31 6.62 -8.41
C CYS A 103 -20.62 6.58 -9.20
N ALA A 104 -21.58 5.82 -8.69
CA ALA A 104 -22.94 5.76 -9.20
C ALA A 104 -23.93 5.93 -8.05
N CYS A 105 -25.16 6.24 -8.40
CA CYS A 105 -26.25 6.44 -7.45
C CYS A 105 -27.34 5.41 -7.65
N GLN A 106 -28.04 5.09 -6.57
CA GLN A 106 -29.24 4.26 -6.63
C GLN A 106 -30.38 5.00 -7.33
N ASP A 107 -31.40 4.25 -7.74
CA ASP A 107 -32.59 4.82 -8.36
C ASP A 107 -33.23 5.90 -7.47
N GLY A 108 -33.62 7.02 -8.08
CA GLY A 108 -34.13 8.19 -7.36
C GLY A 108 -33.06 9.21 -6.96
N PHE A 109 -31.80 8.98 -7.29
CA PHE A 109 -30.69 9.91 -7.07
C PHE A 109 -29.93 10.23 -8.37
N SER A 110 -29.37 11.44 -8.45
CA SER A 110 -28.43 11.87 -9.49
C SER A 110 -27.07 12.16 -8.90
N LEU A 111 -26.02 11.80 -9.62
CA LEU A 111 -24.64 12.12 -9.25
C LEU A 111 -24.39 13.63 -9.36
N ALA A 112 -23.87 14.23 -8.29
CA ALA A 112 -23.54 15.64 -8.22
C ALA A 112 -22.31 15.97 -9.09
N ALA A 113 -22.03 17.28 -9.25
CA ALA A 113 -20.92 17.77 -10.07
C ALA A 113 -19.53 17.38 -9.58
N ASP A 114 -19.41 16.92 -8.33
CA ASP A 114 -18.16 16.39 -7.75
C ASP A 114 -17.89 14.92 -8.15
N HIS A 115 -18.81 14.30 -8.89
CA HIS A 115 -18.81 12.89 -9.28
C HIS A 115 -18.69 11.91 -8.12
N LYS A 116 -19.09 12.30 -6.91
CA LYS A 116 -18.98 11.48 -5.70
C LYS A 116 -20.25 11.45 -4.87
N VAL A 117 -20.94 12.58 -4.76
CA VAL A 117 -22.14 12.73 -3.92
C VAL A 117 -23.41 12.45 -4.72
N CYS A 118 -24.37 11.76 -4.11
CA CYS A 118 -25.65 11.48 -4.73
C CYS A 118 -26.73 12.40 -4.18
N GLN A 119 -27.38 13.16 -5.05
CA GLN A 119 -28.47 14.07 -4.69
C GLN A 119 -29.82 13.47 -5.10
N PRO A 120 -30.85 13.53 -4.25
CA PRO A 120 -32.15 12.99 -4.60
C PRO A 120 -32.76 13.78 -5.78
N LEU A 121 -33.31 13.07 -6.76
CA LEU A 121 -33.94 13.62 -7.97
C LEU A 121 -35.24 14.39 -7.65
N VAL A 122 -35.93 13.95 -6.60
CA VAL A 122 -37.11 14.61 -6.06
C VAL A 122 -36.69 15.24 -4.75
N PRO A 123 -36.88 16.55 -4.53
CA PRO A 123 -36.73 17.13 -3.22
C PRO A 123 -37.58 16.29 -2.27
N VAL A 124 -36.94 15.66 -1.29
CA VAL A 124 -37.68 15.07 -0.16
C VAL A 124 -38.63 16.17 0.28
N PRO A 125 -39.97 15.95 0.27
CA PRO A 125 -40.87 16.97 0.77
C PRO A 125 -40.32 17.37 2.12
N GLU A 126 -40.02 18.67 2.27
CA GLU A 126 -39.52 19.21 3.52
C GLU A 126 -40.39 18.59 4.61
N PRO A 127 -39.81 18.07 5.71
CA PRO A 127 -40.64 17.63 6.81
C PRO A 127 -41.43 18.86 7.22
N GLU A 128 -42.69 18.91 6.77
CA GLU A 128 -43.62 19.95 7.17
C GLU A 128 -43.51 19.98 8.67
N THR A 129 -43.13 21.14 9.19
CA THR A 129 -42.94 21.34 10.61
C THR A 129 -44.30 21.08 11.23
N PHE A 130 -44.53 19.86 11.70
CA PHE A 130 -45.79 19.44 12.28
C PHE A 130 -45.89 20.09 13.65
N ASN A 131 -46.22 21.37 13.64
CA ASN A 131 -46.71 22.09 14.80
C ASN A 131 -48.09 21.49 15.12
N GLN A 132 -48.12 20.44 15.95
CA GLN A 132 -49.02 20.29 17.11
C GLN A 132 -48.98 18.86 17.70
N ALA A 133 -48.60 18.80 18.98
CA ALA A 133 -49.06 17.89 20.03
C ALA A 133 -49.26 16.38 19.74
N GLY A 134 -48.21 15.58 20.01
CA GLY A 134 -48.25 14.16 20.47
C GLY A 134 -48.69 13.08 19.47
N PRO A 135 -48.17 11.83 19.54
CA PRO A 135 -47.60 11.14 20.70
C PRO A 135 -46.15 10.68 20.50
N HIS A 136 -45.20 11.39 21.11
CA HIS A 136 -43.78 10.98 21.19
C HIS A 136 -43.45 10.36 22.56
N SER A 137 -44.47 9.84 23.26
CA SER A 137 -44.36 9.32 24.63
C SER A 137 -44.20 7.81 24.72
N GLU A 138 -44.49 7.04 23.68
CA GLU A 138 -44.41 5.57 23.76
C GLU A 138 -42.97 5.07 23.56
N MET A 139 -42.27 5.46 22.50
CA MET A 139 -40.87 5.01 22.29
C MET A 139 -39.87 5.58 23.30
N LYS A 140 -40.14 6.76 23.88
CA LYS A 140 -39.25 7.38 24.87
C LYS A 140 -39.32 6.66 26.22
N GLU A 141 -40.49 6.14 26.58
CA GLU A 141 -40.65 5.33 27.78
C GLU A 141 -40.11 3.91 27.57
N GLU A 142 -40.27 3.31 26.38
CA GLU A 142 -39.67 2.00 26.05
C GLU A 142 -38.12 2.04 26.09
N MET A 143 -37.51 3.08 25.52
CA MET A 143 -36.04 3.26 25.56
C MET A 143 -35.52 3.53 26.99
N LYS A 144 -36.34 4.14 27.84
CA LYS A 144 -36.02 4.41 29.24
C LYS A 144 -36.14 3.16 30.11
N ASP A 145 -37.15 2.31 29.84
CA ASP A 145 -37.26 0.97 30.46
C ASP A 145 -36.05 0.11 30.08
N LEU A 146 -35.71 0.05 28.79
CA LEU A 146 -34.59 -0.76 28.30
C LEU A 146 -33.25 -0.30 28.88
N LYS A 147 -33.04 1.03 29.02
CA LYS A 147 -31.84 1.59 29.66
C LYS A 147 -31.75 1.19 31.13
N SER A 148 -32.85 1.23 31.88
CA SER A 148 -32.87 0.84 33.30
C SER A 148 -32.53 -0.65 33.50
N ARG A 149 -32.95 -1.50 32.55
CA ARG A 149 -32.67 -2.94 32.57
C ARG A 149 -31.20 -3.25 32.23
N VAL A 150 -30.58 -2.48 31.33
CA VAL A 150 -29.15 -2.57 31.03
C VAL A 150 -28.31 -2.16 32.25
N GLU A 151 -28.63 -1.03 32.90
CA GLU A 151 -27.94 -0.61 34.14
C GLU A 151 -28.05 -1.65 35.26
N ALA A 152 -29.23 -2.27 35.42
CA ALA A 152 -29.41 -3.34 36.40
C ALA A 152 -28.63 -4.63 36.06
N LEU A 153 -28.42 -4.92 34.78
CA LEU A 153 -27.60 -6.05 34.33
C LEU A 153 -26.10 -5.76 34.53
N GLU A 154 -25.65 -4.53 34.26
CA GLU A 154 -24.28 -4.10 34.53
C GLU A 154 -23.93 -4.17 36.01
N GLN A 155 -24.82 -3.68 36.89
CA GLN A 155 -24.61 -3.78 38.34
C GLN A 155 -24.58 -5.24 38.84
N LYS A 156 -25.41 -6.11 38.28
CA LYS A 156 -25.38 -7.56 38.58
C LYS A 156 -24.10 -8.21 38.09
N LEU A 157 -23.60 -7.83 36.92
CA LEU A 157 -22.34 -8.32 36.39
C LEU A 157 -21.16 -7.87 37.27
N GLN A 158 -21.17 -6.62 37.75
CA GLN A 158 -20.16 -6.13 38.69
C GLN A 158 -20.16 -6.89 40.02
N LEU A 159 -21.32 -7.28 40.54
CA LEU A 159 -21.43 -8.10 41.75
C LEU A 159 -20.95 -9.54 41.54
N VAL A 160 -21.13 -10.10 40.34
CA VAL A 160 -20.62 -11.44 39.98
C VAL A 160 -19.11 -11.42 39.76
N LEU A 161 -18.55 -10.29 39.29
CA LEU A 161 -17.12 -10.09 39.07
C LEU A 161 -16.37 -9.59 40.32
N ALA A 162 -17.06 -9.10 41.33
CA ALA A 162 -16.46 -8.60 42.58
C ALA A 162 -15.60 -9.64 43.33
N PRO A 163 -16.00 -10.94 43.44
CA PRO A 163 -15.17 -11.96 44.09
C PRO A 163 -13.88 -12.31 43.32
N PHE A 164 -13.78 -11.94 42.04
CA PHE A 164 -12.60 -12.19 41.20
C PHE A 164 -11.59 -11.04 41.21
N HIS A 165 -11.95 -9.86 41.74
CA HIS A 165 -11.04 -8.71 41.83
C HIS A 165 -9.98 -8.87 42.94
N ASP A 166 -10.20 -9.73 43.95
CA ASP A 166 -9.24 -9.98 45.04
C ASP A 166 -8.20 -11.07 44.72
N LEU A 167 -8.24 -11.66 43.52
CA LEU A 167 -7.29 -12.70 43.07
C LEU A 167 -6.34 -12.24 41.95
N MET A 168 -6.43 -10.98 41.53
CA MET A 168 -5.49 -10.40 40.57
C MET A 168 -4.50 -9.51 41.34
N PRO A 169 -3.19 -9.87 41.36
CA PRO A 169 -2.18 -8.97 41.89
C PRO A 169 -2.23 -7.66 41.11
N SER A 170 -2.22 -6.54 41.82
CA SER A 170 -1.94 -5.23 41.25
C SER A 170 -0.59 -5.29 40.53
N ALA A 171 -0.64 -5.34 39.19
CA ALA A 171 0.51 -5.13 38.35
C ALA A 171 0.95 -3.66 38.50
N PRO A 172 2.27 -3.38 38.45
CA PRO A 172 2.80 -2.06 38.68
C PRO A 172 2.24 -1.06 37.66
N GLU A 173 1.92 0.13 38.15
CA GLU A 173 1.64 1.31 37.34
C GLU A 173 2.90 1.68 36.55
N ASP A 174 3.02 1.17 35.32
CA ASP A 174 3.49 1.91 34.15
C ASP A 174 3.32 1.01 32.92
N VAL A 175 3.02 1.62 31.77
CA VAL A 175 2.72 1.01 30.45
C VAL A 175 1.23 0.77 30.15
N GLY A 176 0.62 1.82 29.61
CA GLY A 176 -0.27 1.76 28.43
C GLY A 176 -1.51 0.88 28.55
N THR A 177 -2.61 1.47 28.98
CA THR A 177 -3.94 0.86 29.05
C THR A 177 -4.61 0.76 27.68
N ASP A 178 -4.14 -0.14 26.81
CA ASP A 178 -4.95 -0.64 25.68
C ASP A 178 -4.50 -2.06 25.27
N PRO A 179 -5.37 -3.09 25.32
CA PRO A 179 -5.04 -4.44 24.85
C PRO A 179 -4.66 -4.47 23.36
N ILE A 180 -5.17 -3.50 22.58
CA ILE A 180 -4.82 -3.29 21.16
C ILE A 180 -3.38 -2.79 21.02
N SER A 181 -2.89 -1.94 21.94
CA SER A 181 -1.51 -1.45 21.92
C SER A 181 -0.50 -2.56 22.24
N ARG A 182 -0.86 -3.50 23.14
CA ARG A 182 -0.06 -4.69 23.43
C ARG A 182 -0.02 -5.65 22.25
N LEU A 183 -1.16 -5.90 21.60
CA LEU A 183 -1.21 -6.69 20.36
C LEU A 183 -0.42 -6.02 19.22
N SER A 184 -0.53 -4.70 19.07
CA SER A 184 0.25 -3.91 18.10
C SER A 184 1.75 -4.00 18.36
N HIS A 185 2.17 -3.94 19.62
CA HIS A 185 3.58 -4.05 19.98
C HIS A 185 4.11 -5.47 19.78
N SER A 186 3.31 -6.51 20.10
CA SER A 186 3.66 -7.90 19.82
C SER A 186 3.70 -8.22 18.32
N LEU A 187 2.80 -7.63 17.52
CA LEU A 187 2.81 -7.74 16.06
C LEU A 187 4.01 -7.01 15.44
N GLN A 188 4.38 -5.83 15.96
CA GLN A 188 5.61 -5.14 15.54
C GLN A 188 6.90 -5.92 15.86
N GLN A 189 6.90 -6.71 16.94
CA GLN A 189 8.04 -7.59 17.26
C GLN A 189 8.13 -8.77 16.28
N LEU A 190 7.00 -9.28 15.78
CA LEU A 190 6.97 -10.34 14.75
C LEU A 190 7.46 -9.84 13.38
N ASP A 191 7.02 -8.65 12.93
CA ASP A 191 7.53 -8.04 11.67
C ASP A 191 9.05 -7.81 11.71
N ARG A 192 9.59 -7.48 12.89
CA ARG A 192 11.04 -7.31 13.08
C ARG A 192 11.78 -8.65 13.02
N ILE A 193 11.16 -9.73 13.48
CA ILE A 193 11.74 -11.09 13.40
C ILE A 193 11.74 -11.59 11.96
N ASP A 194 10.68 -11.35 11.18
CA ASP A 194 10.63 -11.73 9.76
C ASP A 194 11.64 -10.94 8.92
N SER A 195 11.80 -9.65 9.18
CA SER A 195 12.83 -8.83 8.52
C SER A 195 14.26 -9.29 8.86
N LEU A 196 14.50 -9.76 10.10
CA LEU A 196 15.80 -10.31 10.50
C LEU A 196 16.03 -11.70 9.89
N SER A 197 14.99 -12.52 9.73
CA SER A 197 15.05 -13.81 9.04
C SER A 197 15.44 -13.66 7.56
N GLU A 198 14.85 -12.69 6.85
CA GLU A 198 15.25 -12.35 5.48
C GLU A 198 16.71 -11.85 5.39
N GLN A 199 17.15 -11.04 6.36
CA GLN A 199 18.54 -10.57 6.41
C GLN A 199 19.52 -11.69 6.72
N ILE A 200 19.17 -12.64 7.60
CA ILE A 200 20.01 -13.80 7.93
C ILE A 200 20.13 -14.74 6.74
N SER A 201 19.03 -15.07 6.06
CA SER A 201 19.06 -15.92 4.85
C SER A 201 19.90 -15.30 3.72
N PHE A 202 19.83 -13.98 3.53
CA PHE A 202 20.68 -13.26 2.58
C PHE A 202 22.17 -13.28 2.98
N LEU A 203 22.48 -13.20 4.27
CA LEU A 203 23.85 -13.31 4.76
C LEU A 203 24.39 -14.75 4.65
N GLU A 204 23.56 -15.77 4.86
CA GLU A 204 23.90 -17.19 4.68
C GLU A 204 24.24 -17.50 3.21
N GLU A 205 23.42 -17.04 2.25
CA GLU A 205 23.68 -17.19 0.80
C GLU A 205 25.01 -16.52 0.40
N ARG A 206 25.32 -15.38 1.00
CA ARG A 206 26.59 -14.66 0.77
C ARG A 206 27.79 -15.33 1.44
N LEU A 207 27.59 -16.04 2.55
CA LEU A 207 28.64 -16.82 3.20
C LEU A 207 28.95 -18.11 2.41
N GLU A 208 27.93 -18.74 1.83
CA GLU A 208 28.06 -19.91 0.96
C GLU A 208 28.86 -19.57 -0.32
N THR A 209 28.56 -18.42 -0.93
CA THR A 209 29.29 -17.93 -2.12
C THR A 209 30.73 -17.49 -1.81
N CYS A 210 31.01 -16.99 -0.60
CA CYS A 210 32.37 -16.73 -0.14
C CYS A 210 33.19 -18.02 0.07
N LYS A 211 32.59 -19.10 0.59
CA LYS A 211 33.28 -20.41 0.74
C LYS A 211 33.71 -21.01 -0.62
N CYS A 212 33.01 -20.72 -1.70
CA CYS A 212 33.40 -21.14 -3.06
C CYS A 212 34.66 -20.44 -3.59
N LEU A 213 35.08 -19.30 -3.01
CA LEU A 213 36.28 -18.55 -3.43
C LEU A 213 37.57 -19.06 -2.76
N GLU A 214 37.48 -19.84 -1.68
CA GLU A 214 38.65 -20.40 -0.98
C GLU A 214 39.11 -21.77 -1.53
N LYS A 215 38.34 -22.39 -2.45
CA LYS A 215 38.68 -23.69 -3.07
C LYS A 215 39.23 -23.56 -4.49
N LYS A 216 40.22 -22.70 -4.71
CA LYS A 216 41.00 -22.66 -5.95
C LYS A 216 42.48 -22.49 -5.70
#